data_AF-A0A8H6D936-F1
#
_entry.id   AF-A0A8H6D936-F1
#
_cell.length_a   1.000
_cell.length_b   1.000
_cell.length_c   1.000
_cell.angle_alpha   90.00
_cell.angle_beta   90.00
_cell.angle_gamma   90.00
#
_symmetry.space_group_name_H-M   'P 1'
#
loop_
_entity.id
_entity.type
_entity.pdbx_description
1 polymer ?
#
loop_
_entity_poly.entity_id
_entity_poly.type
_entity_poly.pdbx_seq_one_letter_code
_entity_poly.pdbx_strand_id
1 'polypeptide(L)'
;MDTLNRVSEYLFGPAIPHREPCGRAVQIMSDLHLELNRQYATFDFPVKAPFLILGGDIGRLVDYDMFLPFLARQTERFEKVFLVLGNHEFYEMSYEDGIEKARELQKEESLKGKLVILDRNRWDDPDSKLTIIGATLWSNIHSSAAETITLRVSDYKLIKDWTVAKHNECHARDLAYLTETISELNNLPAESQRNVLVVTHHAPCVKGSSRPEHANAPYKTAFSTDVIQAREFMRGVQVWMFGHTHYTTEFKKGGVKVVANQRGYVLGYKGPTLENTRGFDDERVVEL
;
A
#
# COMPACT_ATOMS: atom_id res chain seq x y z
N MET A 1 -7.19 -32.83 -26.61
CA MET A 1 -7.18 -31.40 -26.23
C MET A 1 -7.86 -31.12 -24.90
N ASP A 2 -8.78 -31.98 -24.43
CA ASP A 2 -9.63 -31.68 -23.25
C ASP A 2 -8.96 -31.94 -21.88
N THR A 3 -8.05 -32.90 -21.79
CA THR A 3 -7.34 -33.23 -20.55
C THR A 3 -6.22 -32.26 -20.19
N LEU A 4 -5.54 -31.67 -21.19
CA LEU A 4 -4.51 -30.65 -20.96
C LEU A 4 -5.11 -29.32 -20.46
N ASN A 5 -6.30 -28.95 -20.96
CA ASN A 5 -7.03 -27.77 -20.48
C ASN A 5 -7.52 -27.94 -19.04
N ARG A 6 -8.01 -29.14 -18.66
CA ARG A 6 -8.42 -29.41 -17.27
C ARG A 6 -7.26 -29.43 -16.28
N VAL A 7 -6.10 -29.96 -16.67
CA VAL A 7 -4.88 -29.92 -15.84
C VAL A 7 -4.34 -28.48 -15.76
N SER A 8 -4.49 -27.70 -16.83
CA SER A 8 -4.18 -26.27 -16.84
C SER A 8 -5.11 -25.47 -15.93
N GLU A 9 -6.42 -25.73 -15.91
CA GLU A 9 -7.36 -25.07 -14.99
C GLU A 9 -7.11 -25.45 -13.52
N TYR A 10 -6.72 -26.70 -13.24
CA TYR A 10 -6.38 -27.14 -11.88
C TYR A 10 -5.05 -26.55 -11.38
N LEU A 11 -4.04 -26.43 -12.25
CA LEU A 11 -2.72 -25.90 -11.89
C LEU A 11 -2.62 -24.38 -12.01
N PHE A 12 -3.40 -23.75 -12.91
CA PHE A 12 -3.35 -22.32 -13.26
C PHE A 12 -4.63 -21.52 -13.00
N GLY A 13 -5.74 -22.17 -12.61
CA GLY A 13 -7.05 -21.52 -12.45
C GLY A 13 -7.62 -21.08 -13.80
N PRO A 14 -8.89 -20.65 -13.87
CA PRO A 14 -9.42 -20.04 -15.09
C PRO A 14 -8.62 -18.79 -15.44
N ALA A 15 -8.43 -18.55 -16.74
CA ALA A 15 -7.79 -17.32 -17.21
C ALA A 15 -8.55 -16.10 -16.65
N ILE A 16 -7.81 -15.15 -16.08
CA ILE A 16 -8.39 -13.87 -15.65
C ILE A 16 -8.87 -13.15 -16.92
N PRO A 17 -10.17 -12.83 -17.04
CA PRO A 17 -10.67 -12.14 -18.21
C PRO A 17 -9.98 -10.78 -18.33
N HIS A 18 -9.49 -10.49 -19.54
CA HIS A 18 -8.87 -9.20 -19.84
C HIS A 18 -9.93 -8.11 -19.74
N ARG A 19 -9.77 -7.15 -18.82
CA ARG A 19 -10.56 -5.90 -18.81
C ARG A 19 -9.83 -4.87 -19.65
N GLU A 20 -10.56 -4.14 -20.50
CA GLU A 20 -9.94 -3.03 -21.23
C GLU A 20 -9.46 -1.96 -20.23
N PRO A 21 -8.30 -1.33 -20.50
CA PRO A 21 -7.81 -0.24 -19.67
C PRO A 21 -8.85 0.88 -19.54
N CYS A 22 -8.94 1.51 -18.37
CA CYS A 22 -9.81 2.65 -18.15
C CYS A 22 -9.15 3.97 -18.59
N GLY A 23 -7.87 3.92 -19.00
CA GLY A 23 -7.10 5.05 -19.50
C GLY A 23 -6.69 6.01 -18.40
N ARG A 24 -6.78 5.61 -17.12
CA ARG A 24 -6.39 6.45 -15.98
C ARG A 24 -4.96 6.20 -15.59
N ALA A 25 -4.22 7.29 -15.42
CA ALA A 25 -2.90 7.33 -14.85
C ALA A 25 -2.97 7.71 -13.36
N VAL A 26 -2.18 7.03 -12.53
CA VAL A 26 -2.03 7.34 -11.11
C VAL A 26 -0.55 7.41 -10.76
N GLN A 27 -0.11 8.52 -10.18
CA GLN A 27 1.26 8.68 -9.68
C GLN A 27 1.37 8.00 -8.32
N ILE A 28 2.42 7.21 -8.12
CA ILE A 28 2.54 6.34 -6.94
C ILE A 28 3.85 6.56 -6.20
N MET A 29 3.79 6.61 -4.87
CA MET A 29 4.98 6.60 -4.01
C MET A 29 4.64 6.11 -2.60
N SER A 30 5.62 5.55 -1.90
CA SER A 30 5.51 5.14 -0.49
C SER A 30 6.85 5.31 0.21
N ASP A 31 6.85 5.12 1.53
CA ASP A 31 8.05 5.07 2.36
C ASP A 31 8.89 6.34 2.20
N LEU A 32 8.23 7.50 2.12
CA LEU A 32 8.92 8.78 1.98
C LEU A 32 9.67 9.14 3.25
N HIS A 33 9.18 8.74 4.41
CA HIS A 33 9.73 9.01 5.74
C HIS A 33 10.09 10.48 5.95
N LEU A 34 9.15 11.39 5.68
CA LEU A 34 9.40 12.83 5.75
C LEU A 34 9.65 13.33 7.18
N GLU A 35 9.29 12.54 8.20
CA GLU A 35 9.69 12.76 9.59
C GLU A 35 11.20 12.74 9.77
N LEU A 36 11.90 11.94 8.96
CA LEU A 36 13.35 11.84 9.02
C LEU A 36 13.98 13.10 8.42
N ASN A 37 14.78 13.78 9.23
CA ASN A 37 15.38 15.07 8.89
C ASN A 37 14.37 16.18 8.56
N ARG A 38 13.11 16.08 9.03
CA ARG A 38 12.09 17.14 8.92
C ARG A 38 11.83 17.60 7.48
N GLN A 39 11.69 16.66 6.55
CA GLN A 39 11.56 16.93 5.12
C GLN A 39 10.14 17.32 4.68
N TYR A 40 9.16 17.35 5.59
CA TYR A 40 7.78 17.74 5.28
C TYR A 40 7.66 19.07 4.52
N ALA A 41 8.51 20.06 4.80
CA ALA A 41 8.46 21.37 4.15
C ALA A 41 9.27 21.44 2.85
N THR A 42 10.28 20.57 2.68
CA THR A 42 11.28 20.68 1.61
C THR A 42 11.14 19.62 0.52
N PHE A 43 10.45 18.51 0.79
CA PHE A 43 10.22 17.47 -0.20
C PHE A 43 9.19 17.94 -1.23
N ASP A 44 9.58 17.86 -2.50
CA ASP A 44 8.79 18.21 -3.66
C ASP A 44 9.15 17.27 -4.82
N PHE A 45 8.23 17.12 -5.78
CA PHE A 45 8.31 16.21 -6.91
C PHE A 45 7.36 16.70 -8.01
N PRO A 46 7.58 16.41 -9.30
CA PRO A 46 6.69 16.88 -10.36
C PRO A 46 5.35 16.12 -10.40
N VAL A 47 4.28 16.79 -10.82
CA VAL A 47 2.96 16.15 -11.06
C VAL A 47 3.00 15.45 -12.40
N LYS A 48 2.71 14.14 -12.42
CA LYS A 48 2.76 13.29 -13.61
C LYS A 48 1.44 12.58 -13.93
N ALA A 49 0.45 12.71 -13.05
CA ALA A 49 -0.89 12.15 -13.19
C ALA A 49 -1.92 13.00 -12.43
N PRO A 50 -3.23 12.92 -12.75
CA PRO A 50 -4.28 13.63 -12.00
C PRO A 50 -4.44 13.12 -10.56
N PHE A 51 -4.15 11.84 -10.32
CA PHE A 51 -4.30 11.18 -9.02
C PHE A 51 -2.94 10.83 -8.42
N LEU A 52 -2.80 11.02 -7.11
CA LEU A 52 -1.61 10.64 -6.34
C LEU A 52 -1.97 9.59 -5.28
N ILE A 53 -1.20 8.50 -5.23
CA ILE A 53 -1.23 7.55 -4.12
C ILE A 53 0.03 7.66 -3.29
N LEU A 54 -0.19 7.83 -1.99
CA LEU A 54 0.78 7.79 -0.92
C LEU A 54 0.59 6.47 -0.14
N GLY A 55 1.42 5.47 -0.42
CA GLY A 55 1.27 4.07 0.01
C GLY A 55 1.83 3.73 1.41
N GLY A 56 1.66 4.63 2.38
CA GLY A 56 2.14 4.47 3.76
C GLY A 56 3.61 4.84 3.96
N ASP A 57 3.97 5.05 5.22
CA ASP A 57 5.27 5.54 5.69
C ASP A 57 5.69 6.85 5.01
N ILE A 58 4.74 7.76 4.90
CA ILE A 58 4.93 9.12 4.37
C ILE A 58 5.45 10.04 5.47
N GLY A 59 4.90 9.86 6.67
CA GLY A 59 5.16 10.66 7.84
C GLY A 59 4.55 10.04 9.07
N ARG A 60 4.43 10.83 10.14
CA ARG A 60 3.84 10.40 11.41
C ARG A 60 2.65 11.26 11.76
N LEU A 61 1.57 10.67 12.26
CA LEU A 61 0.38 11.41 12.67
C LEU A 61 0.62 12.29 13.90
N VAL A 62 1.60 11.94 14.74
CA VAL A 62 2.04 12.78 15.86
C VAL A 62 2.70 14.09 15.39
N ASP A 63 3.22 14.14 14.16
CA ASP A 63 3.81 15.33 13.53
C ASP A 63 2.75 16.16 12.77
N TYR A 64 1.51 16.16 13.26
CA TYR A 64 0.33 16.69 12.57
C TYR A 64 0.53 18.08 11.94
N ASP A 65 1.11 19.02 12.71
CA ASP A 65 1.34 20.41 12.29
C ASP A 65 2.30 20.56 11.10
N MET A 66 3.16 19.56 10.85
CA MET A 66 4.03 19.53 9.67
C MET A 66 3.45 18.65 8.56
N PHE A 67 2.76 17.57 8.93
CA PHE A 67 2.22 16.61 7.98
C PHE A 67 1.00 17.17 7.22
N LEU A 68 0.10 17.88 7.89
CA LEU A 68 -1.06 18.51 7.26
C LEU A 68 -0.68 19.52 6.16
N PRO A 69 0.24 20.48 6.38
CA PRO A 69 0.71 21.36 5.32
C PRO A 69 1.37 20.63 4.15
N PHE A 70 2.04 19.50 4.38
CA PHE A 70 2.57 18.68 3.29
C PHE A 70 1.45 18.12 2.41
N LEU A 71 0.41 17.53 3.01
CA LEU A 71 -0.74 16.98 2.29
C LEU A 71 -1.56 18.07 1.60
N ALA A 72 -1.72 19.24 2.24
CA ALA A 72 -2.40 20.39 1.65
C ALA A 72 -1.76 20.78 0.30
N ARG A 73 -0.42 20.92 0.25
CA ARG A 73 0.29 21.20 -1.01
C ARG A 73 0.04 20.15 -2.08
N GLN A 74 -0.13 18.88 -1.72
CA GLN A 74 -0.44 17.84 -2.70
C GLN A 74 -1.89 17.96 -3.20
N THR A 75 -2.86 18.18 -2.30
CA THR A 75 -4.26 18.38 -2.70
C THR A 75 -4.50 19.64 -3.54
N GLU A 76 -3.59 20.62 -3.51
CA GLU A 76 -3.62 21.76 -4.42
C GLU A 76 -3.21 21.42 -5.85
N ARG A 77 -2.35 20.43 -6.00
CA ARG A 77 -1.69 20.08 -7.28
C ARG A 77 -2.31 18.87 -7.96
N PHE A 78 -2.97 18.00 -7.21
CA PHE A 78 -3.65 16.80 -7.69
C PHE A 78 -5.18 16.96 -7.62
N GLU A 79 -5.89 16.23 -8.47
CA GLU A 79 -7.36 16.15 -8.43
C GLU A 79 -7.83 15.40 -7.18
N LYS A 80 -7.15 14.29 -6.87
CA LYS A 80 -7.32 13.50 -5.64
C LYS A 80 -5.99 12.97 -5.13
N VAL A 81 -5.87 12.92 -3.80
CA VAL A 81 -4.74 12.31 -3.09
C VAL A 81 -5.28 11.18 -2.23
N PHE A 82 -4.67 10.01 -2.33
CA PHE A 82 -5.02 8.83 -1.56
C PHE A 82 -3.89 8.50 -0.60
N LEU A 83 -4.21 8.23 0.67
CA LEU A 83 -3.23 7.87 1.69
C LEU A 83 -3.61 6.54 2.32
N VAL A 84 -2.75 5.53 2.16
CA VAL A 84 -2.74 4.35 3.03
C VAL A 84 -1.85 4.67 4.23
N LEU A 85 -2.25 4.23 5.42
CA LEU A 85 -1.41 4.36 6.62
C LEU A 85 -0.43 3.18 6.66
N GLY A 86 0.86 3.47 6.81
CA GLY A 86 1.90 2.53 7.17
C GLY A 86 2.12 2.46 8.67
N ASN A 87 3.19 1.79 9.10
CA ASN A 87 3.51 1.63 10.51
C ASN A 87 4.07 2.93 11.12
N HIS A 88 4.81 3.73 10.34
CA HIS A 88 5.36 5.01 10.81
C HIS A 88 4.28 6.04 11.10
N GLU A 89 3.15 6.01 10.39
CA GLU A 89 2.02 6.89 10.70
C GLU A 89 1.55 6.77 12.16
N PHE A 90 1.72 5.59 12.79
CA PHE A 90 1.32 5.31 14.17
C PHE A 90 2.45 5.47 15.22
N TYR A 91 3.69 5.75 14.82
CA TYR A 91 4.79 5.87 15.78
C TYR A 91 4.54 7.00 16.79
N GLU A 92 4.82 6.70 18.06
CA GLU A 92 4.56 7.53 19.25
C GLU A 92 3.07 7.72 19.60
N MET A 93 2.18 6.92 19.03
CA MET A 93 0.75 6.94 19.32
C MET A 93 0.18 5.52 19.47
N SER A 94 -1.02 5.39 20.04
CA SER A 94 -1.76 4.12 19.95
C SER A 94 -2.35 3.95 18.54
N TYR A 95 -2.64 2.71 18.16
CA TYR A 95 -3.27 2.44 16.87
C TYR A 95 -4.64 3.11 16.76
N GLU A 96 -5.47 3.01 17.81
CA GLU A 96 -6.80 3.61 17.87
C GLU A 96 -6.75 5.14 17.72
N ASP A 97 -5.88 5.82 18.48
CA ASP A 97 -5.71 7.28 18.38
C ASP A 97 -5.22 7.68 16.97
N GLY A 98 -4.35 6.87 16.36
CA GLY A 98 -3.88 7.08 14.99
C GLY A 98 -5.00 6.99 13.96
N ILE A 99 -5.88 5.99 14.08
CA ILE A 99 -7.05 5.87 13.19
C ILE A 99 -7.97 7.08 13.33
N GLU A 100 -8.23 7.55 14.55
CA GLU A 100 -9.02 8.75 14.79
C GLU A 100 -8.35 9.99 14.20
N LYS A 101 -7.04 10.17 14.43
CA LYS A 101 -6.26 11.29 13.89
C LYS A 101 -6.25 11.31 12.36
N ALA A 102 -6.14 10.17 11.70
CA ALA A 102 -6.21 10.08 10.24
C ALA A 102 -7.61 10.45 9.70
N ARG A 103 -8.68 10.08 10.42
CA ARG A 103 -10.05 10.49 10.06
C ARG A 103 -10.29 11.98 10.26
N GLU A 104 -9.70 12.58 11.28
CA GLU A 104 -9.68 14.04 11.48
C GLU A 104 -8.93 14.71 10.33
N LEU A 105 -7.75 14.20 9.99
CA LEU A 105 -6.92 14.70 8.90
C LEU A 105 -7.72 14.79 7.60
N GLN A 106 -8.46 13.75 7.22
CA GLN A 106 -9.28 13.76 5.99
C GLN A 106 -10.33 14.89 5.95
N LYS A 107 -10.79 15.36 7.12
CA LYS A 107 -11.85 16.38 7.25
C LYS A 107 -11.31 17.81 7.26
N GLU A 108 -9.99 17.98 7.29
CA GLU A 108 -9.35 19.30 7.29
C GLU A 108 -9.78 20.13 6.08
N GLU A 109 -10.27 21.34 6.33
CA GLU A 109 -10.75 22.25 5.27
C GLU A 109 -9.64 22.62 4.27
N SER A 110 -8.40 22.71 4.76
CA SER A 110 -7.21 23.02 3.95
C SER A 110 -6.94 21.98 2.85
N LEU A 111 -7.47 20.74 3.01
CA LEU A 111 -7.36 19.66 2.02
C LEU A 111 -8.48 19.68 0.98
N LYS A 112 -9.45 20.60 1.09
CA LYS A 112 -10.50 20.87 0.10
C LYS A 112 -11.33 19.62 -0.27
N GLY A 113 -11.47 18.68 0.66
CA GLY A 113 -12.15 17.39 0.43
C GLY A 113 -11.46 16.48 -0.59
N LYS A 114 -10.18 16.73 -0.92
CA LYS A 114 -9.43 15.98 -1.95
C LYS A 114 -8.55 14.86 -1.41
N LEU A 115 -8.33 14.80 -0.09
CA LEU A 115 -7.67 13.66 0.54
C LEU A 115 -8.68 12.52 0.77
N VAL A 116 -8.26 11.28 0.50
CA VAL A 116 -9.00 10.07 0.83
C VAL A 116 -8.06 9.13 1.59
N ILE A 117 -8.41 8.82 2.84
CA ILE A 117 -7.73 7.81 3.65
C ILE A 117 -8.26 6.44 3.25
N LEU A 118 -7.33 5.57 2.88
CA LEU A 118 -7.56 4.19 2.49
C LEU A 118 -7.27 3.24 3.68
N ASP A 119 -8.08 3.37 4.74
CA ASP A 119 -8.10 2.44 5.90
C ASP A 119 -9.34 1.53 5.79
N ARG A 120 -9.17 0.36 5.14
CA ARG A 120 -10.28 -0.53 4.75
C ARG A 120 -11.38 0.27 4.06
N ASN A 121 -10.97 1.02 3.04
CA ASN A 121 -11.83 1.96 2.32
C ASN A 121 -11.63 1.83 0.81
N ARG A 122 -12.64 2.30 0.06
CA ARG A 122 -12.66 2.31 -1.40
C ARG A 122 -13.07 3.67 -1.94
N TRP A 123 -12.59 3.98 -3.12
CA TRP A 123 -13.01 5.13 -3.91
C TRP A 123 -13.22 4.72 -5.36
N ASP A 124 -14.41 5.03 -5.87
CA ASP A 124 -14.77 4.82 -7.26
C ASP A 124 -14.66 6.14 -8.01
N ASP A 125 -13.84 6.17 -9.05
CA ASP A 125 -13.75 7.32 -9.95
C ASP A 125 -15.10 7.54 -10.65
N PRO A 126 -15.73 8.71 -10.50
CA PRO A 126 -17.01 9.01 -11.16
C PRO A 126 -16.88 9.12 -12.68
N ASP A 127 -15.67 9.40 -13.17
CA ASP A 127 -15.44 9.75 -14.57
C ASP A 127 -14.71 8.63 -15.33
N SER A 128 -14.58 7.45 -14.74
CA SER A 128 -14.01 6.26 -15.41
C SER A 128 -14.44 4.96 -14.73
N LYS A 129 -13.88 3.84 -15.20
CA LYS A 129 -14.05 2.51 -14.59
C LYS A 129 -13.08 2.25 -13.43
N LEU A 130 -12.25 3.21 -13.01
CA LEU A 130 -11.25 3.03 -11.95
C LEU A 130 -11.87 2.89 -10.55
N THR A 131 -11.52 1.84 -9.84
CA THR A 131 -11.77 1.70 -8.40
C THR A 131 -10.44 1.55 -7.67
N ILE A 132 -10.22 2.39 -6.66
CA ILE A 132 -9.05 2.30 -5.77
C ILE A 132 -9.54 1.75 -4.43
N ILE A 133 -8.92 0.69 -3.95
CA ILE A 133 -9.20 0.08 -2.65
C ILE A 133 -7.92 0.10 -1.85
N GLY A 134 -7.98 0.37 -0.55
CA GLY A 134 -6.80 0.19 0.28
C GLY A 134 -7.06 -0.08 1.74
N ALA A 135 -6.05 -0.66 2.35
CA ALA A 135 -5.90 -0.95 3.76
C ALA A 135 -4.40 -1.06 4.06
N THR A 136 -3.98 -0.89 5.31
CA THR A 136 -2.58 -1.10 5.69
C THR A 136 -2.08 -2.50 5.32
N LEU A 137 -2.96 -3.50 5.44
CA LEU A 137 -2.67 -4.92 5.31
C LEU A 137 -1.48 -5.27 6.19
N TRP A 138 -1.60 -5.10 7.50
CA TRP A 138 -0.59 -5.63 8.43
C TRP A 138 -0.22 -7.07 8.05
N SER A 139 1.03 -7.48 8.22
CA SER A 139 1.47 -8.84 7.86
C SER A 139 0.89 -9.91 8.82
N ASN A 140 0.94 -11.19 8.43
CA ASN A 140 0.54 -12.28 9.32
C ASN A 140 1.77 -12.90 10.01
N ILE A 141 1.88 -12.71 11.32
CA ILE A 141 3.03 -13.15 12.09
C ILE A 141 2.71 -14.50 12.75
N HIS A 142 3.49 -15.51 12.37
CA HIS A 142 3.40 -16.82 12.99
C HIS A 142 3.92 -16.79 14.44
N SER A 143 3.28 -17.53 15.34
CA SER A 143 3.61 -17.55 16.78
C SER A 143 5.07 -17.91 17.05
N SER A 144 5.67 -18.79 16.23
CA SER A 144 7.08 -19.17 16.35
C SER A 144 8.08 -18.05 16.05
N ALA A 145 7.66 -16.98 15.35
CA ALA A 145 8.50 -15.84 15.02
C ALA A 145 8.20 -14.61 15.91
N ALA A 146 7.11 -14.65 16.69
CA ALA A 146 6.58 -13.52 17.44
C ALA A 146 7.62 -12.89 18.37
N GLU A 147 8.31 -13.69 19.20
CA GLU A 147 9.32 -13.18 20.13
C GLU A 147 10.48 -12.47 19.41
N THR A 148 11.01 -13.09 18.35
CA THR A 148 12.11 -12.51 17.56
C THR A 148 11.69 -11.20 16.90
N ILE A 149 10.46 -11.14 16.38
CA ILE A 149 9.91 -9.96 15.72
C ILE A 149 9.69 -8.83 16.73
N THR A 150 9.04 -9.09 17.86
CA THR A 150 8.81 -8.09 18.93
C THR A 150 10.11 -7.45 19.42
N LEU A 151 11.21 -8.22 19.50
CA LEU A 151 12.51 -7.71 19.92
C LEU A 151 13.21 -6.86 18.84
N ARG A 152 13.00 -7.16 17.56
CA ARG A 152 13.78 -6.58 16.44
C ARG A 152 13.05 -5.51 15.64
N VAL A 153 11.74 -5.55 15.57
CA VAL A 153 10.93 -4.61 14.77
C VAL A 153 10.49 -3.45 15.66
N SER A 154 10.75 -2.22 15.19
CA SER A 154 10.53 -1.00 15.95
C SER A 154 9.05 -0.73 16.26
N ASP A 155 8.14 -1.28 15.46
CA ASP A 155 6.69 -1.11 15.61
C ASP A 155 6.22 -1.48 17.02
N TYR A 156 6.72 -2.59 17.57
CA TYR A 156 6.36 -3.07 18.92
C TYR A 156 6.99 -2.26 20.06
N LYS A 157 7.81 -1.25 19.74
CA LYS A 157 8.42 -0.33 20.70
C LYS A 157 7.86 1.09 20.56
N LEU A 158 7.55 1.49 19.33
CA LEU A 158 7.17 2.86 19.00
C LEU A 158 5.66 3.04 18.82
N ILE A 159 4.92 1.99 18.46
CA ILE A 159 3.46 2.04 18.47
C ILE A 159 2.99 1.63 19.87
N LYS A 160 2.29 2.54 20.55
CA LYS A 160 1.86 2.35 21.93
C LYS A 160 0.88 1.18 22.02
N ASP A 161 1.12 0.30 23.00
CA ASP A 161 0.30 -0.88 23.30
C ASP A 161 0.16 -1.87 22.10
N TRP A 162 1.06 -1.79 21.11
CA TRP A 162 1.05 -2.66 19.95
C TRP A 162 1.59 -4.05 20.28
N THR A 163 0.80 -5.07 19.95
CA THR A 163 1.14 -6.47 20.23
C THR A 163 1.00 -7.31 18.96
N VAL A 164 1.68 -8.46 18.91
CA VAL A 164 1.55 -9.40 17.78
C VAL A 164 0.10 -9.89 17.62
N ALA A 165 -0.64 -10.03 18.73
CA ALA A 165 -2.06 -10.40 18.68
C ALA A 165 -2.89 -9.31 17.97
N LYS A 166 -2.71 -8.05 18.35
CA LYS A 166 -3.40 -6.91 17.72
C LYS A 166 -3.00 -6.72 16.25
N HIS A 167 -1.71 -6.90 15.95
CA HIS A 167 -1.19 -6.88 14.59
C HIS A 167 -1.88 -7.90 13.69
N ASN A 168 -1.97 -9.16 14.15
CA ASN A 168 -2.63 -10.23 13.41
C ASN A 168 -4.16 -10.04 13.34
N GLU A 169 -4.78 -9.43 14.35
CA GLU A 169 -6.20 -9.04 14.31
C GLU A 169 -6.44 -7.99 13.20
N CYS A 170 -5.61 -6.96 13.13
CA CYS A 170 -5.68 -5.95 12.07
C CYS A 170 -5.42 -6.57 10.70
N HIS A 171 -4.43 -7.47 10.57
CA HIS A 171 -4.20 -8.24 9.33
C HIS A 171 -5.47 -8.97 8.87
N ALA A 172 -6.11 -9.72 9.77
CA ALA A 172 -7.30 -10.50 9.43
C ALA A 172 -8.46 -9.59 8.97
N ARG A 173 -8.66 -8.44 9.62
CA ARG A 173 -9.67 -7.46 9.24
C ARG A 173 -9.38 -6.80 7.88
N ASP A 174 -8.12 -6.45 7.63
CA ASP A 174 -7.69 -5.86 6.36
C ASP A 174 -7.89 -6.85 5.21
N LEU A 175 -7.44 -8.10 5.41
CA LEU A 175 -7.58 -9.14 4.40
C LEU A 175 -9.05 -9.49 4.13
N ALA A 176 -9.88 -9.58 5.17
CA ALA A 176 -11.32 -9.81 5.02
C ALA A 176 -11.97 -8.70 4.18
N TYR A 177 -11.74 -7.43 4.54
CA TYR A 177 -12.26 -6.29 3.80
C TYR A 177 -11.83 -6.28 2.33
N LEU A 178 -10.54 -6.47 2.06
CA LEU A 178 -10.02 -6.52 0.68
C LEU A 178 -10.66 -7.66 -0.10
N THR A 179 -10.73 -8.85 0.48
CA THR A 179 -11.31 -10.05 -0.16
C THR A 179 -12.79 -9.84 -0.48
N GLU A 180 -13.57 -9.35 0.48
CA GLU A 180 -15.01 -9.08 0.32
C GLU A 180 -15.24 -8.02 -0.75
N THR A 181 -14.56 -6.88 -0.66
CA THR A 181 -14.74 -5.76 -1.59
C THR A 181 -14.36 -6.15 -3.02
N ILE A 182 -13.23 -6.87 -3.21
CA ILE A 182 -12.83 -7.31 -4.54
C ILE A 182 -13.83 -8.36 -5.08
N SER A 183 -14.34 -9.24 -4.22
CA SER A 183 -15.35 -10.23 -4.62
C SER A 183 -16.67 -9.57 -5.04
N GLU A 184 -17.13 -8.54 -4.33
CA GLU A 184 -18.28 -7.71 -4.74
C GLU A 184 -18.07 -7.13 -6.14
N LEU A 185 -16.91 -6.52 -6.40
CA LEU A 185 -16.58 -5.93 -7.70
C LEU A 185 -16.48 -6.96 -8.82
N ASN A 186 -15.99 -8.17 -8.53
CA ASN A 186 -15.93 -9.26 -9.50
C ASN A 186 -17.32 -9.75 -9.90
N ASN A 187 -18.27 -9.71 -8.98
CA ASN A 187 -19.65 -10.16 -9.19
C ASN A 187 -20.54 -9.12 -9.89
N LEU A 188 -20.00 -7.93 -10.22
CA LEU A 188 -20.74 -6.94 -10.99
C LEU A 188 -21.08 -7.45 -12.41
N PRO A 189 -22.20 -6.99 -13.02
CA PRO A 189 -22.47 -7.23 -14.43
C PRO A 189 -21.36 -6.71 -15.35
N ALA A 190 -21.21 -7.29 -16.54
CA ALA A 190 -20.11 -7.01 -17.47
C ALA A 190 -19.96 -5.51 -17.81
N GLU A 191 -21.08 -4.80 -17.98
CA GLU A 191 -21.18 -3.38 -18.28
C GLU A 191 -20.67 -2.50 -17.11
N SER A 192 -20.81 -2.99 -15.88
CA SER A 192 -20.45 -2.31 -14.62
C SER A 192 -19.07 -2.71 -14.09
N GLN A 193 -18.36 -3.59 -14.79
CA GLN A 193 -17.02 -4.04 -14.40
C GLN A 193 -16.06 -2.85 -14.28
N ARG A 194 -15.27 -2.85 -13.20
CA ARG A 194 -14.31 -1.81 -12.83
C ARG A 194 -12.87 -2.23 -13.14
N ASN A 195 -11.92 -1.31 -13.18
CA ASN A 195 -10.49 -1.62 -13.09
C ASN A 195 -10.02 -1.30 -11.68
N VAL A 196 -9.58 -2.31 -10.94
CA VAL A 196 -9.25 -2.23 -9.53
C VAL A 196 -7.75 -2.07 -9.33
N LEU A 197 -7.37 -0.99 -8.65
CA LEU A 197 -6.06 -0.80 -8.05
C LEU A 197 -6.18 -1.02 -6.56
N VAL A 198 -5.48 -2.03 -6.05
CA VAL A 198 -5.34 -2.28 -4.62
C VAL A 198 -4.09 -1.58 -4.12
N VAL A 199 -4.19 -0.87 -3.00
CA VAL A 199 -3.06 -0.21 -2.34
C VAL A 199 -2.94 -0.75 -0.93
N THR A 200 -1.80 -1.31 -0.61
CA THR A 200 -1.45 -1.71 0.76
C THR A 200 -0.16 -1.06 1.21
N HIS A 201 0.10 -1.04 2.51
CA HIS A 201 1.43 -0.66 2.97
C HIS A 201 2.34 -1.89 3.03
N HIS A 202 1.97 -2.94 3.78
CA HIS A 202 2.83 -4.13 3.78
C HIS A 202 2.72 -4.91 2.47
N ALA A 203 3.76 -5.68 2.20
CA ALA A 203 3.88 -6.44 0.97
C ALA A 203 2.90 -7.63 0.91
N PRO A 204 2.16 -7.78 -0.20
CA PRO A 204 1.11 -8.80 -0.36
C PRO A 204 1.65 -10.16 -0.83
N CYS A 205 2.98 -10.29 -0.90
CA CYS A 205 3.68 -11.55 -1.11
C CYS A 205 5.10 -11.47 -0.56
N VAL A 206 5.71 -12.63 -0.28
CA VAL A 206 7.09 -12.69 0.24
C VAL A 206 8.12 -12.64 -0.89
N LYS A 207 7.88 -13.39 -1.97
CA LYS A 207 8.82 -13.48 -3.10
C LYS A 207 8.67 -12.27 -4.03
N GLY A 208 9.79 -11.57 -4.25
CA GLY A 208 9.87 -10.44 -5.20
C GLY A 208 9.54 -9.07 -4.61
N SER A 209 9.08 -9.03 -3.36
CA SER A 209 8.66 -7.81 -2.66
C SER A 209 9.71 -7.22 -1.73
N SER A 210 10.82 -7.92 -1.49
CA SER A 210 11.93 -7.49 -0.65
C SER A 210 13.25 -7.80 -1.34
N ARG A 211 14.34 -7.17 -0.87
CA ARG A 211 15.68 -7.46 -1.38
C ARG A 211 16.00 -8.96 -1.22
N PRO A 212 16.62 -9.59 -2.22
CA PRO A 212 16.95 -11.02 -2.16
C PRO A 212 17.74 -11.43 -0.91
N GLU A 213 18.59 -10.53 -0.40
CA GLU A 213 19.39 -10.73 0.82
C GLU A 213 18.53 -10.92 2.09
N HIS A 214 17.31 -10.39 2.11
CA HIS A 214 16.38 -10.51 3.22
C HIS A 214 15.42 -11.70 3.09
N ALA A 215 15.46 -12.44 1.97
CA ALA A 215 14.52 -13.54 1.70
C ALA A 215 14.58 -14.67 2.75
N ASN A 216 15.72 -14.82 3.44
CA ASN A 216 15.95 -15.82 4.48
C ASN A 216 15.98 -15.22 5.90
N ALA A 217 15.66 -13.93 6.08
CA ALA A 217 15.65 -13.32 7.40
C ALA A 217 14.56 -13.97 8.29
N PRO A 218 14.86 -14.28 9.56
CA PRO A 218 13.92 -14.97 10.46
C PRO A 218 12.70 -14.11 10.83
N TYR A 219 12.78 -12.79 10.59
CA TYR A 219 11.72 -11.81 10.88
C TYR A 219 11.02 -11.29 9.60
N LYS A 220 11.23 -11.93 8.44
CA LYS A 220 10.65 -11.49 7.14
C LYS A 220 9.12 -11.42 7.12
N THR A 221 8.46 -12.23 7.95
CA THR A 221 7.00 -12.26 8.07
C THR A 221 6.45 -11.03 8.79
N ALA A 222 7.30 -10.20 9.41
CA ALA A 222 6.88 -8.90 9.91
C ALA A 222 6.54 -7.94 8.76
N PHE A 223 7.16 -8.09 7.59
CA PHE A 223 7.03 -7.12 6.50
C PHE A 223 6.12 -7.57 5.35
N SER A 224 5.83 -8.88 5.26
CA SER A 224 5.17 -9.46 4.09
C SER A 224 4.33 -10.67 4.45
N THR A 225 3.24 -10.86 3.71
CA THR A 225 2.35 -12.02 3.83
C THR A 225 1.92 -12.47 2.44
N ASP A 226 1.77 -13.78 2.20
CA ASP A 226 1.38 -14.29 0.89
C ASP A 226 -0.16 -14.32 0.75
N VAL A 227 -0.74 -13.23 0.24
CA VAL A 227 -2.21 -13.11 0.01
C VAL A 227 -2.60 -13.19 -1.47
N ILE A 228 -1.67 -12.91 -2.38
CA ILE A 228 -1.92 -12.99 -3.85
C ILE A 228 -1.96 -14.45 -4.36
N GLN A 229 -1.87 -15.45 -3.48
CA GLN A 229 -1.84 -16.87 -3.89
C GLN A 229 -3.24 -17.50 -4.10
N ALA A 230 -4.33 -16.83 -3.72
CA ALA A 230 -5.69 -17.33 -3.93
C ALA A 230 -6.35 -16.66 -5.15
N ARG A 231 -6.65 -17.48 -6.18
CA ARG A 231 -7.00 -17.01 -7.52
C ARG A 231 -8.41 -16.47 -7.69
N GLU A 232 -9.32 -16.78 -6.77
CA GLU A 232 -10.74 -16.50 -6.99
C GLU A 232 -11.08 -15.02 -6.77
N PHE A 233 -10.56 -14.38 -5.73
CA PHE A 233 -10.82 -12.96 -5.51
C PHE A 233 -9.96 -12.05 -6.40
N MET A 234 -8.77 -12.46 -6.83
CA MET A 234 -7.86 -11.59 -7.61
C MET A 234 -8.29 -11.29 -9.06
N ARG A 235 -9.39 -11.88 -9.55
CA ARG A 235 -9.82 -11.78 -10.96
C ARG A 235 -10.10 -10.34 -11.46
N GLY A 236 -10.36 -9.41 -10.55
CA GLY A 236 -10.67 -8.03 -10.92
C GLY A 236 -9.57 -7.03 -10.68
N VAL A 237 -8.42 -7.46 -10.18
CA VAL A 237 -7.33 -6.57 -9.78
C VAL A 237 -6.30 -6.46 -10.90
N GLN A 238 -6.14 -5.28 -11.47
CA GLN A 238 -5.14 -5.01 -12.50
C GLN A 238 -3.79 -4.75 -11.86
N VAL A 239 -3.78 -3.95 -10.79
CA VAL A 239 -2.58 -3.52 -10.11
C VAL A 239 -2.72 -3.66 -8.60
N TRP A 240 -1.65 -4.13 -7.96
CA TRP A 240 -1.48 -4.10 -6.52
C TRP A 240 -0.22 -3.30 -6.18
N MET A 241 -0.40 -2.12 -5.60
CA MET A 241 0.67 -1.28 -5.08
C MET A 241 0.97 -1.63 -3.61
N PHE A 242 2.24 -1.65 -3.23
CA PHE A 242 2.67 -1.81 -1.84
C PHE A 242 3.92 -0.99 -1.48
N GLY A 243 4.25 -0.93 -0.18
CA GLY A 243 5.42 -0.26 0.41
C GLY A 243 6.19 -1.12 1.42
N HIS A 244 6.66 -0.51 2.51
CA HIS A 244 7.19 -1.10 3.75
C HIS A 244 8.56 -1.81 3.68
N THR A 245 8.91 -2.40 2.54
CA THR A 245 10.13 -3.23 2.41
C THR A 245 11.37 -2.46 1.96
N HIS A 246 11.20 -1.18 1.64
CA HIS A 246 12.18 -0.27 1.03
C HIS A 246 12.82 -0.85 -0.23
N TYR A 247 12.01 -1.56 -1.01
CA TYR A 247 12.43 -2.22 -2.23
C TYR A 247 11.47 -1.90 -3.38
N THR A 248 11.88 -0.95 -4.23
CA THR A 248 11.18 -0.66 -5.48
C THR A 248 11.29 -1.82 -6.44
N THR A 249 10.15 -2.29 -6.93
CA THR A 249 10.05 -3.50 -7.74
C THR A 249 8.78 -3.49 -8.58
N GLU A 250 8.78 -4.23 -9.68
CA GLU A 250 7.61 -4.48 -10.49
C GLU A 250 7.66 -5.90 -11.05
N PHE A 251 6.57 -6.64 -10.91
CA PHE A 251 6.45 -7.99 -11.45
C PHE A 251 4.97 -8.37 -11.63
N LYS A 252 4.72 -9.51 -12.26
CA LYS A 252 3.36 -10.06 -12.44
C LYS A 252 3.20 -11.32 -11.59
N LYS A 253 2.15 -11.39 -10.77
CA LYS A 253 1.81 -12.58 -9.98
C LYS A 253 0.31 -12.84 -10.07
N GLY A 254 -0.06 -14.05 -10.50
CA GLY A 254 -1.47 -14.42 -10.63
C GLY A 254 -2.27 -13.49 -11.55
N GLY A 255 -1.65 -13.00 -12.63
CA GLY A 255 -2.29 -12.05 -13.56
C GLY A 255 -2.27 -10.59 -13.13
N VAL A 256 -1.99 -10.31 -11.86
CA VAL A 256 -1.95 -8.96 -11.28
C VAL A 256 -0.56 -8.36 -11.42
N LYS A 257 -0.50 -7.08 -11.81
CA LYS A 257 0.73 -6.29 -11.79
C LYS A 257 1.01 -5.84 -10.35
N VAL A 258 2.05 -6.38 -9.74
CA VAL A 258 2.47 -6.01 -8.38
C VAL A 258 3.59 -5.00 -8.50
N VAL A 259 3.44 -3.84 -7.88
CA VAL A 259 4.35 -2.70 -8.03
C VAL A 259 4.63 -2.06 -6.67
N ALA A 260 5.86 -1.60 -6.46
CA ALA A 260 6.22 -0.75 -5.34
C ALA A 260 7.18 0.34 -5.82
N ASN A 261 6.99 1.56 -5.33
CA ASN A 261 7.87 2.70 -5.60
C ASN A 261 8.21 3.38 -4.27
N GLN A 262 9.21 2.81 -3.59
CA GLN A 262 9.50 3.07 -2.18
C GLN A 262 10.75 3.91 -2.08
N ARG A 263 10.66 5.08 -1.44
CA ARG A 263 11.84 5.92 -1.24
C ARG A 263 12.75 5.32 -0.17
N GLY A 264 12.19 4.83 0.93
CA GLY A 264 12.94 4.32 2.08
C GLY A 264 13.71 5.42 2.82
N TYR A 265 14.50 5.01 3.80
CA TYR A 265 15.19 5.94 4.69
C TYR A 265 16.29 6.77 4.02
N VAL A 266 16.19 8.09 4.19
CA VAL A 266 17.25 9.06 3.88
C VAL A 266 17.89 9.52 5.18
N LEU A 267 19.08 9.01 5.54
CA LEU A 267 19.76 9.33 6.81
C LEU A 267 20.99 10.24 6.58
N GLY A 268 20.91 11.51 7.00
CA GLY A 268 22.07 12.40 7.23
C GLY A 268 22.76 13.07 6.01
N TYR A 269 23.54 14.13 6.31
CA TYR A 269 24.10 15.19 5.45
C TYR A 269 24.93 14.81 4.20
N LYS A 270 25.15 13.53 3.90
CA LYS A 270 25.93 13.08 2.72
C LYS A 270 25.07 12.72 1.50
N GLY A 271 23.80 13.14 1.51
CA GLY A 271 22.79 12.67 0.57
C GLY A 271 22.22 11.31 0.98
N PRO A 272 21.15 10.84 0.31
CA PRO A 272 20.63 9.49 0.53
C PRO A 272 21.79 8.50 0.39
N THR A 273 21.93 7.54 1.30
CA THR A 273 22.75 6.38 1.00
C THR A 273 22.10 5.75 -0.24
N LEU A 274 22.75 5.92 -1.40
CA LEU A 274 22.25 5.55 -2.74
C LEU A 274 21.69 4.13 -2.80
N GLU A 275 22.10 3.27 -1.88
CA GLU A 275 21.59 1.92 -1.73
C GLU A 275 20.14 1.86 -1.22
N ASN A 276 19.71 2.70 -0.27
CA ASN A 276 18.39 2.61 0.38
C ASN A 276 17.25 3.16 -0.47
N THR A 277 17.52 4.17 -1.30
CA THR A 277 16.53 4.78 -2.20
C THR A 277 16.65 4.27 -3.64
N ARG A 278 17.43 3.19 -3.85
CA ARG A 278 17.74 2.68 -5.19
C ARG A 278 16.46 2.25 -5.90
N GLY A 279 16.21 2.88 -7.05
CA GLY A 279 15.07 2.56 -7.92
C GLY A 279 13.80 3.36 -7.62
N PHE A 280 13.75 4.16 -6.55
CA PHE A 280 12.69 5.14 -6.36
C PHE A 280 12.68 6.14 -7.52
N ASP A 281 11.50 6.39 -8.06
CA ASP A 281 11.25 7.31 -9.16
C ASP A 281 10.09 8.23 -8.76
N ASP A 282 10.38 9.50 -8.52
CA ASP A 282 9.39 10.49 -8.10
C ASP A 282 8.40 10.84 -9.21
N GLU A 283 8.66 10.41 -10.45
CA GLU A 283 7.78 10.53 -11.61
C GLU A 283 6.96 9.26 -11.89
N ARG A 284 7.07 8.22 -11.04
CA ARG A 284 6.46 6.91 -11.31
C ARG A 284 4.94 6.99 -11.44
N VAL A 285 4.44 6.58 -12.61
CA VAL A 285 3.01 6.45 -12.92
C VAL A 285 2.64 5.00 -13.21
N VAL A 286 1.42 4.63 -12.82
CA VAL A 286 0.75 3.38 -13.19
C VAL A 286 -0.47 3.72 -14.03
N GLU A 287 -0.62 3.03 -15.16
CA GLU A 287 -1.81 3.10 -16.02
C GLU A 287 -2.74 1.92 -15.77
N LEU A 288 -4.06 2.17 -15.83
CA LEU A 288 -5.15 1.23 -15.55
C LEU A 288 -6.22 1.23 -16.62
#